data_AF-A0A9P7KF43-F1
#
_entry.id   AF-A0A9P7KF43-F1
#
_cell.length_a   1.000
_cell.length_b   1.000
_cell.length_c   1.000
_cell.angle_alpha   90.00
_cell.angle_beta   90.00
_cell.angle_gamma   90.00
#
_symmetry.space_group_name_H-M   'P 1'
#
loop_
_entity.id
_entity.type
_entity.pdbx_description
1 polymer ?
#
loop_
_entity_poly.entity_id
_entity_poly.type
_entity_poly.pdbx_seq_one_letter_code
_entity_poly.pdbx_strand_id
1 'polypeptide(L)'
;MPISEGRPDNYSEDDCAICFEKLLIPATTGEVGPSHIIDDIKLQCNHHYHWSCFEEYDRASEANRAKCPLCRRNTLDASGRLIADVVNEGGFSGAVDLGDIFDRDRWEDEQPEEWKKAQALLSLCQFGEYEDAEELLRDKGGNPDAAYEDGTTGLHIAALNNSVEWASLLLRYGANKELKTDEGATALDYARSANAQDVINLIRR
;
A
#
# COMPACT_ATOMS: atom_id res chain seq x y z
N MET A 1 2.15 -2.06 -1.91
CA MET A 1 3.02 -3.09 -1.27
C MET A 1 3.03 -4.32 -2.18
N PRO A 2 4.10 -5.14 -2.29
CA PRO A 2 4.09 -6.32 -3.19
C PRO A 2 3.10 -7.41 -2.80
N ILE A 3 2.46 -7.28 -1.63
CA ILE A 3 1.18 -7.91 -1.36
C ILE A 3 0.09 -6.90 -1.72
N SER A 4 -0.60 -7.11 -2.85
CA SER A 4 -1.75 -6.30 -3.28
C SER A 4 -3.06 -6.72 -2.62
N GLU A 5 -3.06 -7.82 -1.88
CA GLU A 5 -4.23 -8.35 -1.21
C GLU A 5 -4.28 -7.78 0.20
N GLY A 6 -5.45 -7.28 0.61
CA GLY A 6 -5.72 -7.00 2.02
C GLY A 6 -5.77 -8.29 2.85
N ARG A 7 -5.97 -8.16 4.16
CA ARG A 7 -6.13 -9.31 5.05
C ARG A 7 -7.24 -10.24 4.52
N PRO A 8 -6.99 -11.55 4.32
CA PRO A 8 -8.04 -12.47 3.88
C PRO A 8 -9.21 -12.51 4.87
N ASP A 9 -10.45 -12.43 4.37
CA ASP A 9 -11.67 -12.37 5.19
C ASP A 9 -11.86 -13.58 6.13
N ASN A 10 -11.31 -14.74 5.77
CA ASN A 10 -11.40 -15.99 6.52
C ASN A 10 -10.09 -16.35 7.26
N TYR A 11 -9.24 -15.36 7.55
CA TYR A 11 -7.96 -15.58 8.23
C TYR A 11 -8.14 -15.97 9.71
N SER A 12 -7.54 -17.11 10.11
CA SER A 12 -7.41 -17.57 11.49
C SER A 12 -5.95 -17.48 11.95
N GLU A 13 -5.69 -17.03 13.18
CA GLU A 13 -4.35 -17.07 13.77
C GLU A 13 -3.88 -18.50 14.10
N ASP A 14 -4.79 -19.48 14.11
CA ASP A 14 -4.46 -20.89 14.30
C ASP A 14 -3.97 -21.55 12.99
N ASP A 15 -4.32 -20.97 11.84
CA ASP A 15 -3.88 -21.42 10.53
C ASP A 15 -2.63 -20.64 10.13
N CYS A 16 -1.48 -21.20 10.48
CA CYS A 16 -0.11 -20.75 10.23
C CYS A 16 0.28 -20.61 8.74
N ALA A 17 -0.66 -20.30 7.85
CA ALA A 17 -0.43 -20.19 6.43
C ALA A 17 -1.13 -18.98 5.82
N ILE A 18 -0.32 -18.12 5.18
CA ILE A 18 -0.84 -17.06 4.31
C ILE A 18 -0.89 -17.60 2.90
N CYS A 19 -2.05 -17.44 2.29
CA CYS A 19 -2.24 -17.75 0.89
C CYS A 19 -2.19 -16.44 0.11
N PHE A 20 -1.38 -16.39 -0.95
CA PHE A 20 -1.40 -15.30 -1.93
C PHE A 20 -1.89 -15.87 -3.25
N GLU A 21 -2.76 -15.14 -3.96
CA GLU A 21 -3.08 -15.55 -5.33
C GLU A 21 -1.82 -15.44 -6.20
N LYS A 22 -0.99 -14.41 -5.97
CA LYS A 22 0.25 -14.16 -6.72
C LYS A 22 1.36 -13.59 -5.86
N LEU A 23 2.58 -14.11 -6.02
CA LEU A 23 3.80 -13.47 -5.51
C LEU A 23 4.75 -13.20 -6.66
N LEU A 24 5.18 -11.94 -6.78
CA LEU A 24 6.30 -11.58 -7.63
C LEU A 24 7.60 -11.84 -6.88
N ILE A 25 8.41 -12.78 -7.38
CA ILE A 25 9.77 -12.98 -6.91
C ILE A 25 10.69 -12.16 -7.82
N PRO A 26 11.30 -11.06 -7.31
CA PRO A 26 12.27 -10.32 -8.07
C PRO A 26 13.51 -11.20 -8.34
N ALA A 27 14.17 -10.97 -9.48
CA ALA A 27 15.45 -11.59 -9.73
C ALA A 27 16.44 -11.17 -8.63
N THR A 28 16.98 -12.13 -7.89
CA THR A 28 17.93 -11.86 -6.81
C THR A 28 19.16 -11.14 -7.37
N THR A 29 19.63 -10.13 -6.65
CA THR A 29 20.82 -9.36 -7.04
C THR A 29 22.04 -10.28 -7.06
N GLY A 30 22.43 -10.76 -8.25
CA GLY A 30 23.61 -11.61 -8.46
C GLY A 30 23.35 -12.91 -9.24
N GLU A 31 22.09 -13.32 -9.42
CA GLU A 31 21.73 -14.45 -10.29
C GLU A 31 21.03 -13.93 -11.54
N VAL A 32 21.55 -14.29 -12.71
CA VAL A 32 20.98 -13.90 -14.02
C VAL A 32 19.75 -14.78 -14.29
N GLY A 33 18.61 -14.46 -13.68
CA GLY A 33 17.33 -15.12 -13.89
C GLY A 33 16.19 -14.11 -14.09
N PRO A 34 15.15 -14.42 -14.87
CA PRO A 34 13.98 -13.56 -14.96
C PRO A 34 13.22 -13.54 -13.64
N SER A 35 12.54 -12.43 -13.33
CA SER A 35 11.55 -12.40 -12.26
C SER A 35 10.43 -13.39 -12.57
N HIS A 36 9.96 -14.09 -11.54
CA HIS A 36 8.93 -15.13 -11.67
C HIS A 36 7.70 -14.77 -10.85
N ILE A 37 6.53 -14.91 -11.46
CA ILE A 37 5.25 -14.87 -10.75
C ILE A 37 4.91 -16.30 -10.40
N ILE A 38 4.65 -16.56 -9.12
CA ILE A 38 4.13 -17.84 -8.67
C ILE A 38 2.67 -17.61 -8.27
N ASP A 39 1.78 -18.37 -8.89
CA ASP A 39 0.36 -18.37 -8.58
C ASP A 39 0.07 -19.42 -7.48
N ASP A 40 -1.01 -19.22 -6.72
CA ASP A 40 -1.53 -20.11 -5.67
C ASP A 40 -0.49 -20.49 -4.61
N ILE A 41 0.14 -19.47 -4.02
CA ILE A 41 1.18 -19.67 -3.01
C ILE A 41 0.55 -19.88 -1.66
N LYS A 42 1.06 -20.89 -0.96
CA LYS A 42 0.92 -21.03 0.48
C LYS A 42 2.27 -20.81 1.15
N LEU A 43 2.41 -19.72 1.90
CA LEU A 43 3.51 -19.58 2.84
C LEU A 43 3.27 -20.56 3.99
N GLN A 44 4.04 -21.64 4.06
CA GLN A 44 3.93 -22.58 5.18
C GLN A 44 4.92 -22.16 6.26
N CYS A 45 4.42 -21.65 7.38
CA CYS A 45 5.31 -21.26 8.46
C CYS A 45 5.56 -22.41 9.44
N ASN A 46 6.82 -22.55 9.85
CA ASN A 46 7.19 -23.17 11.12
C ASN A 46 7.03 -22.13 12.26
N HIS A 47 5.82 -21.55 12.40
CA HIS A 47 5.37 -20.58 13.43
C HIS A 47 5.68 -19.06 13.28
N HIS A 48 6.13 -18.55 12.12
CA HIS A 48 6.62 -17.15 12.00
C HIS A 48 5.93 -16.23 10.96
N TYR A 49 4.88 -16.64 10.24
CA TYR A 49 4.30 -15.86 9.13
C TYR A 49 2.77 -15.69 9.24
N HIS A 50 2.29 -15.15 10.35
CA HIS A 50 0.88 -14.75 10.51
C HIS A 50 0.62 -13.39 9.86
N TRP A 51 -0.60 -13.12 9.41
CA TRP A 51 -0.96 -11.82 8.82
C TRP A 51 -0.66 -10.65 9.77
N SER A 52 -0.97 -10.83 11.07
CA SER A 52 -0.63 -9.86 12.12
C SER A 52 0.89 -9.69 12.31
N CYS A 53 1.70 -10.70 12.00
CA CYS A 53 3.16 -10.56 11.97
C CYS A 53 3.62 -9.67 10.82
N PHE A 54 2.96 -9.72 9.65
CA PHE A 54 3.28 -8.82 8.53
C PHE A 54 2.85 -7.38 8.79
N GLU A 55 1.65 -7.16 9.34
CA GLU A 55 1.19 -5.82 9.71
C GLU A 55 2.10 -5.16 10.76
N GLU A 56 2.56 -5.92 11.75
CA GLU A 56 3.52 -5.40 12.73
C GLU A 56 4.93 -5.25 12.16
N TYR A 57 5.38 -6.14 11.26
CA TYR A 57 6.67 -6.00 10.58
C TYR A 57 6.73 -4.70 9.75
N ASP A 58 5.66 -4.38 9.02
CA ASP A 58 5.52 -3.15 8.24
C ASP A 58 5.56 -1.89 9.13
N ARG A 59 4.94 -1.95 10.31
CA ARG A 59 4.89 -0.84 11.27
C ARG A 59 6.12 -0.76 12.20
N ALA A 60 6.91 -1.83 12.30
CA ALA A 60 8.03 -1.93 13.23
C ALA A 60 9.27 -1.17 12.74
N SER A 61 10.02 -0.61 13.68
CA SER A 61 11.38 -0.14 13.41
C SER A 61 12.28 -1.30 12.99
N GLU A 62 13.35 -1.00 12.25
CA GLU A 62 14.33 -2.00 11.77
C GLU A 62 14.82 -2.95 12.88
N ALA A 63 15.03 -2.42 14.10
CA ALA A 63 15.42 -3.21 15.27
C ALA A 63 14.34 -4.17 15.80
N ASN A 64 13.07 -3.92 15.50
CA ASN A 64 11.92 -4.72 15.94
C ASN A 64 11.39 -5.67 14.84
N ARG A 65 11.72 -5.43 13.56
CA ARG A 65 11.42 -6.32 12.42
C ARG A 65 11.92 -7.76 12.60
N ALA A 66 12.93 -7.96 13.45
CA ALA A 66 13.50 -9.27 13.72
C ALA A 66 12.68 -10.16 14.68
N LYS A 67 11.58 -9.68 15.29
CA LYS A 67 10.83 -10.48 16.30
C LYS A 67 9.39 -10.74 15.88
N CYS A 68 8.98 -12.00 15.95
CA CYS A 68 7.57 -12.37 15.77
C CYS A 68 6.74 -11.74 16.90
N PRO A 69 5.70 -10.95 16.62
CA PRO A 69 4.92 -10.27 17.65
C PRO A 69 4.10 -11.21 18.54
N LEU A 70 3.71 -12.38 18.01
CA LEU A 70 2.93 -13.37 18.76
C LEU A 70 3.80 -14.21 19.70
N CYS A 71 4.94 -14.75 19.22
CA CYS A 71 5.78 -15.66 20.01
C CYS A 71 7.12 -15.07 20.49
N ARG A 72 7.43 -13.82 20.11
CA ARG A 72 8.66 -13.07 20.43
C ARG A 72 9.99 -13.73 20.03
N ARG A 73 9.94 -14.76 19.18
CA ARG A 73 11.14 -15.42 18.65
C ARG A 73 11.72 -14.62 17.48
N ASN A 74 13.02 -14.82 17.23
CA ASN A 74 13.68 -14.21 16.08
C ASN A 74 13.13 -14.82 14.79
N THR A 75 12.70 -13.96 13.86
CA THR A 75 12.16 -14.37 12.54
C THR A 75 13.26 -14.42 11.47
N LEU A 76 14.43 -13.86 11.75
CA LEU A 76 15.55 -13.80 10.82
C LEU A 76 16.48 -15.02 10.95
N ASP A 77 17.06 -15.44 9.82
CA ASP A 77 18.11 -16.45 9.77
C ASP A 77 19.43 -15.93 10.39
N ALA A 78 20.45 -16.79 10.44
CA ALA A 78 21.76 -16.43 11.00
C ALA A 78 22.49 -15.31 10.21
N SER A 79 22.04 -15.02 8.98
CA SER A 79 22.54 -13.93 8.12
C SER A 79 21.67 -12.68 8.21
N GLY A 80 20.62 -12.67 9.03
CA GLY A 80 19.70 -11.54 9.18
C GLY A 80 18.58 -11.48 8.14
N ARG A 81 18.33 -12.57 7.39
CA ARG A 81 17.35 -12.60 6.31
C ARG A 81 16.02 -13.22 6.74
N LEU A 82 14.91 -12.78 6.15
CA LEU A 82 13.58 -13.28 6.47
C LEU A 82 13.20 -14.39 5.49
N ILE A 83 13.71 -15.60 5.70
CA ILE A 83 13.53 -16.71 4.76
C ILE A 83 12.22 -17.46 5.03
N ALA A 84 11.30 -17.46 4.06
CA ALA A 84 10.08 -18.28 4.11
C ALA A 84 10.10 -19.41 3.09
N ASP A 85 9.62 -20.57 3.52
CA ASP A 85 9.36 -21.69 2.61
C ASP A 85 8.03 -21.45 1.88
N VAL A 86 8.13 -21.39 0.55
CA VAL A 86 7.03 -21.17 -0.39
C VAL A 86 6.69 -22.49 -1.04
N VAL A 87 5.41 -22.83 -1.03
CA VAL A 87 4.88 -24.00 -1.75
C VAL A 87 3.71 -23.56 -2.61
N ASN A 88 3.60 -24.05 -3.85
CA ASN A 88 2.43 -23.82 -4.70
C ASN A 88 1.70 -25.12 -5.06
N GLU A 89 0.47 -25.00 -5.56
CA GLU A 89 -0.34 -26.16 -5.97
C GLU A 89 0.29 -26.96 -7.13
N GLY A 90 1.14 -26.31 -7.93
CA GLY A 90 1.93 -26.92 -9.01
C GLY A 90 3.14 -27.75 -8.54
N GLY A 91 3.38 -27.86 -7.22
CA GLY A 91 4.47 -28.64 -6.64
C GLY A 91 5.82 -27.93 -6.57
N PHE A 92 5.86 -26.61 -6.82
CA PHE A 92 7.03 -25.80 -6.50
C PHE A 92 7.21 -25.78 -4.98
N SER A 93 8.44 -25.98 -4.51
CA SER A 93 8.85 -25.73 -3.14
C SER A 93 10.20 -24.99 -3.16
N GLY A 94 10.28 -23.81 -2.54
CA GLY A 94 11.50 -23.02 -2.52
C GLY A 94 11.55 -22.07 -1.33
N ALA A 95 12.76 -21.72 -0.90
CA ALA A 95 12.99 -20.74 0.15
C ALA A 95 13.16 -19.35 -0.47
N VAL A 96 12.34 -18.38 -0.05
CA VAL A 96 12.35 -16.99 -0.57
C VAL A 96 12.71 -16.04 0.57
N ASP A 97 13.62 -15.10 0.30
CA ASP A 97 13.87 -14.00 1.22
C ASP A 97 12.75 -12.97 1.11
N LEU A 98 11.83 -13.05 2.07
CA LEU A 98 10.74 -12.11 2.23
C LEU A 98 11.25 -10.72 2.65
N GLY A 99 12.45 -10.61 3.21
CA GLY A 99 13.01 -9.32 3.66
C GLY A 99 13.13 -8.33 2.50
N ASP A 100 13.64 -8.79 1.36
CA ASP A 100 13.73 -7.98 0.13
C ASP A 100 12.35 -7.61 -0.45
N ILE A 101 11.31 -8.40 -0.14
CA ILE A 101 9.92 -8.16 -0.56
C ILE A 101 9.24 -7.17 0.39
N PHE A 102 9.57 -7.17 1.68
CA PHE A 102 8.97 -6.30 2.70
C PHE A 102 9.79 -5.07 3.06
N ASP A 103 11.00 -4.92 2.52
CA ASP A 103 11.81 -3.73 2.76
C ASP A 103 11.16 -2.52 2.05
N ARG A 104 10.26 -1.86 2.78
CA ARG A 104 9.49 -0.70 2.29
C ARG A 104 10.40 0.38 1.73
N ASP A 105 11.56 0.61 2.33
CA ASP A 105 12.48 1.66 1.90
C ASP A 105 13.08 1.30 0.53
N ARG A 106 13.50 0.03 0.33
CA ARG A 106 13.94 -0.46 -0.97
C ARG A 106 12.80 -0.47 -2.00
N TRP A 107 11.59 -0.92 -1.62
CA TRP A 107 10.46 -1.00 -2.53
C TRP A 107 9.97 0.38 -2.99
N GLU A 108 9.89 1.36 -2.08
CA GLU A 108 9.57 2.76 -2.39
C GLU A 108 10.63 3.35 -3.32
N ASP A 109 11.92 3.13 -3.05
CA ASP A 109 13.02 3.60 -3.89
C ASP A 109 12.96 3.06 -5.33
N GLU A 110 12.46 1.83 -5.51
CA GLU A 110 12.31 1.17 -6.82
C GLU A 110 11.05 1.59 -7.59
N GLN A 111 10.09 2.30 -6.96
CA GLN A 111 8.86 2.70 -7.64
C GLN A 111 9.09 3.77 -8.73
N PRO A 112 8.28 3.77 -9.80
CA PRO A 112 8.29 4.83 -10.80
C PRO A 112 8.07 6.21 -10.18
N GLU A 113 8.72 7.23 -10.75
CA GLU A 113 8.63 8.61 -10.26
C GLU A 113 7.18 9.13 -10.18
N GLU A 114 6.32 8.70 -11.12
CA GLU A 114 4.90 9.05 -11.13
C GLU A 114 4.13 8.44 -9.94
N TRP A 115 4.49 7.22 -9.53
CA TRP A 115 3.91 6.60 -8.32
C TRP A 115 4.34 7.37 -7.07
N LYS A 116 5.63 7.74 -6.97
CA LYS A 116 6.15 8.52 -5.83
C LYS A 116 5.46 9.86 -5.70
N LYS A 117 5.25 10.57 -6.82
CA LYS A 117 4.50 11.83 -6.85
C LYS A 117 3.04 11.64 -6.47
N ALA A 118 2.38 10.58 -6.94
CA ALA A 118 1.01 10.28 -6.56
C ALA A 118 0.88 10.07 -5.05
N GLN A 119 1.77 9.27 -4.46
CA GLN A 119 1.78 9.01 -3.03
C GLN A 119 2.11 10.26 -2.20
N ALA A 120 3.07 11.07 -2.67
CA ALA A 120 3.40 12.34 -2.04
C ALA A 120 2.19 13.29 -2.03
N LEU A 121 1.47 13.42 -3.14
CA LEU A 121 0.29 14.28 -3.23
C LEU A 121 -0.81 13.81 -2.27
N LEU A 122 -1.11 12.52 -2.22
CA LEU A 122 -2.14 11.95 -1.34
C LEU A 122 -1.79 12.17 0.14
N SER A 123 -0.53 11.97 0.52
CA SER A 123 -0.03 12.26 1.87
C SER A 123 -0.16 13.74 2.23
N LEU A 124 0.16 14.64 1.29
CA LEU A 124 0.00 16.08 1.49
C LEU A 124 -1.47 16.49 1.71
N CYS A 125 -2.40 15.94 0.92
CA CYS A 125 -3.83 16.19 1.10
C CYS A 125 -4.37 15.71 2.46
N GLN A 126 -3.69 14.76 3.10
CA GLN A 126 -4.12 14.19 4.37
C GLN A 126 -3.50 14.89 5.58
N PHE A 127 -2.20 15.21 5.52
CA PHE A 127 -1.43 15.69 6.67
C PHE A 127 -0.41 16.79 6.36
N GLY A 128 -0.32 17.23 5.10
CA GLY A 128 0.75 18.12 4.66
C GLY A 128 0.35 19.59 4.52
N GLU A 129 1.31 20.34 3.99
CA GLU A 129 1.19 21.77 3.74
C GLU A 129 0.64 22.04 2.33
N TYR A 130 -0.18 23.08 2.21
CA TYR A 130 -0.86 23.44 0.97
C TYR A 130 0.13 23.87 -0.12
N GLU A 131 1.15 24.64 0.25
CA GLU A 131 2.15 25.18 -0.67
C GLU A 131 2.95 24.07 -1.36
N ASP A 132 3.30 23.02 -0.62
CA ASP A 132 4.04 21.87 -1.14
C ASP A 132 3.20 21.10 -2.17
N ALA A 133 1.89 20.96 -1.93
CA ALA A 133 0.99 20.32 -2.88
C ALA A 133 0.76 21.18 -4.12
N GLU A 134 0.64 22.50 -3.97
CA GLU A 134 0.55 23.40 -5.12
C GLU A 134 1.82 23.37 -5.97
N GLU A 135 3.00 23.34 -5.36
CA GLU A 135 4.28 23.17 -6.07
C GLU A 135 4.34 21.82 -6.79
N LEU A 136 3.92 20.74 -6.11
CA LEU A 136 3.92 19.39 -6.69
C LEU A 136 3.04 19.33 -7.95
N LEU A 137 1.82 19.85 -7.87
CA LEU A 137 0.87 19.89 -9.00
C LEU A 137 1.30 20.82 -10.13
N ARG A 138 1.87 21.99 -9.80
CA ARG A 138 2.23 23.01 -10.78
C ARG A 138 3.55 22.73 -11.48
N ASP A 139 4.58 22.41 -10.71
CA ASP A 139 5.98 22.47 -11.16
C ASP A 139 6.62 21.08 -11.29
N LYS A 140 6.15 20.10 -10.52
CA LYS A 140 6.73 18.73 -10.49
C LYS A 140 5.89 17.69 -11.23
N GLY A 141 4.78 18.08 -11.83
CA GLY A 141 3.93 17.22 -12.64
C GLY A 141 3.13 16.20 -11.82
N GLY A 142 2.74 16.55 -10.58
CA GLY A 142 1.82 15.73 -9.80
C GLY A 142 0.46 15.57 -10.50
N ASN A 143 -0.11 14.38 -10.42
CA ASN A 143 -1.44 14.10 -10.97
C ASN A 143 -2.53 14.45 -9.94
N PRO A 144 -3.42 15.42 -10.20
CA PRO A 144 -4.52 15.76 -9.28
C PRO A 144 -5.53 14.61 -9.08
N ASP A 145 -5.56 13.64 -9.99
CA ASP A 145 -6.34 12.40 -9.93
C ASP A 145 -5.57 11.22 -9.34
N ALA A 146 -4.45 11.47 -8.66
CA ALA A 146 -3.77 10.45 -7.87
C ALA A 146 -4.77 9.78 -6.92
N ALA A 147 -4.66 8.45 -6.80
CA ALA A 147 -5.55 7.61 -6.00
C ALA A 147 -4.75 6.55 -5.26
N TYR A 148 -5.23 6.18 -4.08
CA TYR A 148 -4.81 4.95 -3.40
C TYR A 148 -5.33 3.72 -4.16
N GLU A 149 -4.88 2.53 -3.74
CA GLU A 149 -5.24 1.25 -4.37
C GLU A 149 -6.77 1.00 -4.38
N ASP A 150 -7.51 1.53 -3.40
CA ASP A 150 -8.98 1.46 -3.29
C ASP A 150 -9.74 2.50 -4.15
N GLY A 151 -9.01 3.27 -4.96
CA GLY A 151 -9.55 4.37 -5.76
C GLY A 151 -9.80 5.66 -5.00
N THR A 152 -9.43 5.75 -3.72
CA THR A 152 -9.57 6.99 -2.91
C THR A 152 -8.59 8.05 -3.41
N THR A 153 -9.12 9.16 -3.93
CA THR A 153 -8.33 10.31 -4.42
C THR A 153 -8.19 11.42 -3.38
N GLY A 154 -7.30 12.39 -3.64
CA GLY A 154 -7.18 13.60 -2.82
C GLY A 154 -8.50 14.37 -2.67
N LEU A 155 -9.38 14.33 -3.69
CA LEU A 155 -10.67 15.03 -3.63
C LEU A 155 -11.67 14.31 -2.70
N HIS A 156 -11.58 12.98 -2.56
CA HIS A 156 -12.34 12.23 -1.56
C HIS A 156 -11.90 12.60 -0.15
N ILE A 157 -10.58 12.72 0.09
CA ILE A 157 -10.01 13.13 1.38
C ILE A 157 -10.48 14.55 1.75
N ALA A 158 -10.38 15.50 0.81
CA ALA A 158 -10.83 16.87 1.03
C ALA A 158 -12.34 16.95 1.33
N ALA A 159 -13.14 16.13 0.64
CA ALA A 159 -14.58 16.02 0.86
C ALA A 159 -14.93 15.47 2.25
N LEU A 160 -14.24 14.42 2.70
CA LEU A 160 -14.43 13.84 4.03
C LEU A 160 -14.17 14.85 5.15
N ASN A 161 -13.14 15.69 4.95
CA ASN A 161 -12.69 16.66 5.96
C ASN A 161 -13.39 18.04 5.85
N ASN A 162 -14.34 18.22 4.92
CA ASN A 162 -14.90 19.53 4.55
C ASN A 162 -13.82 20.60 4.26
N SER A 163 -12.69 20.19 3.67
CA SER A 163 -11.57 21.07 3.38
C SER A 163 -11.74 21.75 2.03
N VAL A 164 -12.30 22.96 2.05
CA VAL A 164 -12.60 23.75 0.85
C VAL A 164 -11.32 24.15 0.11
N GLU A 165 -10.26 24.46 0.84
CA GLU A 165 -8.97 24.87 0.30
C GLU A 165 -8.35 23.75 -0.53
N TRP A 166 -8.26 22.54 0.04
CA TRP A 166 -7.77 21.35 -0.65
C TRP A 166 -8.63 20.95 -1.84
N ALA A 167 -9.96 20.94 -1.69
CA ALA A 167 -10.86 20.66 -2.79
C ALA A 167 -10.73 21.70 -3.92
N SER A 168 -10.56 22.97 -3.58
CA SER A 168 -10.38 24.05 -4.56
C SER A 168 -9.04 23.92 -5.30
N LEU A 169 -7.96 23.58 -4.61
CA LEU A 169 -6.66 23.34 -5.21
C LEU A 169 -6.73 22.21 -6.23
N LEU A 170 -7.23 21.04 -5.83
CA LEU A 170 -7.33 19.87 -6.68
C LEU A 170 -8.21 20.13 -7.91
N LEU A 171 -9.38 20.73 -7.72
CA LEU A 171 -10.28 21.10 -8.83
C LEU A 171 -9.66 22.15 -9.76
N ARG A 172 -8.89 23.12 -9.24
CA ARG A 172 -8.18 24.12 -10.04
C ARG A 172 -7.15 23.48 -10.97
N TYR A 173 -6.51 22.41 -10.53
CA TYR A 173 -5.56 21.65 -11.35
C TYR A 173 -6.22 20.55 -12.19
N GLY A 174 -7.55 20.44 -12.17
CA GLY A 174 -8.30 19.57 -13.08
C GLY A 174 -8.72 18.22 -12.51
N ALA A 175 -8.74 18.06 -11.18
CA ALA A 175 -9.22 16.83 -10.56
C ALA A 175 -10.63 16.46 -11.03
N ASN A 176 -10.82 15.21 -11.42
CA ASN A 176 -12.08 14.64 -11.85
C ASN A 176 -12.96 14.27 -10.65
N LYS A 177 -14.00 15.07 -10.43
CA LYS A 177 -14.99 14.87 -9.37
C LYS A 177 -15.90 13.64 -9.52
N GLU A 178 -15.87 12.97 -10.67
CA GLU A 178 -16.67 11.79 -10.97
C GLU A 178 -15.92 10.46 -10.75
N LEU A 179 -14.64 10.52 -10.33
CA LEU A 179 -13.91 9.32 -9.94
C LEU A 179 -14.58 8.63 -8.77
N LYS A 180 -14.52 7.30 -8.80
CA LYS A 180 -15.16 6.43 -7.81
C LYS A 180 -14.12 5.56 -7.14
N THR A 181 -14.28 5.36 -5.84
CA THR A 181 -13.61 4.28 -5.11
C THR A 181 -14.13 2.92 -5.57
N ASP A 182 -13.49 1.84 -5.11
CA ASP A 182 -13.93 0.47 -5.36
C ASP A 182 -15.34 0.18 -4.82
N GLU A 183 -15.76 0.91 -3.78
CA GLU A 183 -17.12 0.89 -3.25
C GLU A 183 -18.14 1.66 -4.13
N GLY A 184 -17.67 2.27 -5.22
CA GLY A 184 -18.49 3.04 -6.15
C GLY A 184 -18.85 4.44 -5.68
N ALA A 185 -18.25 4.93 -4.59
CA ALA A 185 -18.53 6.23 -3.99
C ALA A 185 -17.68 7.34 -4.62
N THR A 186 -18.29 8.50 -4.87
CA THR A 186 -17.61 9.70 -5.37
C THR A 186 -17.20 10.64 -4.24
N ALA A 187 -16.36 11.64 -4.55
CA ALA A 187 -16.05 12.71 -3.60
C ALA A 187 -17.31 13.44 -3.10
N LEU A 188 -18.35 13.59 -3.93
CA LEU A 188 -19.62 14.18 -3.51
C LEU A 188 -20.36 13.30 -2.48
N ASP A 189 -20.23 11.98 -2.57
CA ASP A 189 -20.86 11.05 -1.64
C ASP A 189 -20.16 11.06 -0.28
N TYR A 190 -18.83 11.16 -0.27
CA TYR A 190 -18.04 11.40 0.95
C TYR A 190 -18.41 12.75 1.59
N ALA A 191 -18.54 13.81 0.78
CA ALA A 191 -18.94 15.12 1.31
C ALA A 191 -20.34 15.08 1.94
N ARG A 192 -21.27 14.32 1.36
CA ARG A 192 -22.63 14.12 1.90
C ARG A 192 -22.61 13.33 3.21
N SER A 193 -21.85 12.22 3.28
CA SER A 193 -21.78 11.40 4.49
C SER A 193 -21.15 12.18 5.65
N ALA A 194 -20.15 13.02 5.36
CA ALA A 194 -19.49 13.89 6.33
C ALA A 194 -20.25 15.19 6.66
N ASN A 195 -21.38 15.46 6.00
CA ASN A 195 -22.12 16.73 6.10
C ASN A 195 -21.24 17.97 5.77
N ALA A 196 -20.32 17.82 4.83
CA ALA A 196 -19.36 18.82 4.37
C ALA A 196 -20.02 19.83 3.40
N GLN A 197 -20.87 20.71 3.93
CA GLN A 197 -21.71 21.61 3.11
C GLN A 197 -20.91 22.53 2.18
N ASP A 198 -19.74 23.00 2.63
CA ASP A 198 -18.94 23.93 1.85
C ASP A 198 -18.30 23.23 0.63
N VAL A 199 -17.76 22.03 0.84
CA VAL A 199 -17.22 21.21 -0.25
C VAL A 199 -18.34 20.70 -1.18
N ILE A 200 -19.52 20.34 -0.65
CA ILE A 200 -20.69 20.01 -1.48
C ILE A 200 -21.02 21.18 -2.43
N ASN A 201 -21.05 22.40 -1.90
CA ASN A 201 -21.35 23.59 -2.68
C ASN A 201 -20.26 23.91 -3.71
N LEU A 202 -19.00 23.58 -3.41
CA LEU A 202 -17.88 23.74 -4.33
C LEU A 202 -17.95 22.73 -5.48
N ILE A 203 -18.10 21.44 -5.18
CA ILE A 203 -18.10 20.35 -6.18
C ILE A 203 -19.30 20.45 -7.13
N ARG A 204 -20.45 20.99 -6.67
CA ARG A 204 -21.66 21.16 -7.49
C ARG A 204 -21.60 22.31 -8.49
N ARG A 205 -20.63 23.22 -8.35
CA ARG A 205 -20.42 24.31 -9.32
C ARG A 205 -19.79 23.77 -10.61
#